data_AF-A0A0S8HYY8-F1
#
_entry.id   AF-A0A0S8HYY8-F1
#
_cell.length_a   1.000
_cell.length_b   1.000
_cell.length_c   1.000
_cell.angle_alpha   90.00
_cell.angle_beta   90.00
_cell.angle_gamma   90.00
#
_symmetry.space_group_name_H-M   'P 1'
#
loop_
_entity.id
_entity.type
_entity.pdbx_description
1 polymer ?
#
loop_
_entity_poly.entity_id
_entity_poly.type
_entity_poly.pdbx_seq_one_letter_code
_entity_poly.pdbx_strand_id
1 'polypeptide(L)'
;MGELPQFLALYLLILGGVFFFGSIKMVQARRRLAIYRLGRFVGLKGPGVVFRLPVIDQCVKISLGDQGVLVAEDEVRMKEKGIPSEIEGSASVGQLVYVKNFRENRIVVDAHFDQTRFFKCEKCGHVNWIG
;
A
#
# COMPACT_ATOMS: atom_id res chain seq x y z
N MET A 1 -45.50 7.05 27.28
CA MET A 1 -45.29 6.09 26.16
C MET A 1 -44.41 6.74 25.07
N GLY A 2 -43.25 7.34 25.43
CA GLY A 2 -42.40 8.05 24.47
C GLY A 2 -40.89 7.85 24.63
N GLU A 3 -40.44 7.23 25.72
CA GLU A 3 -39.01 7.05 26.00
C GLU A 3 -38.30 6.04 25.07
N LEU A 4 -38.95 4.92 24.71
CA LEU A 4 -38.35 3.85 23.91
C LEU A 4 -37.85 4.27 22.50
N PRO A 5 -38.64 5.03 21.70
CA PRO A 5 -38.17 5.47 20.37
C PRO A 5 -37.02 6.47 20.44
N GLN A 6 -36.91 7.27 21.52
CA GLN A 6 -35.83 8.23 21.70
C GLN A 6 -34.48 7.54 21.94
N PHE A 7 -34.45 6.50 22.80
CA PHE A 7 -33.25 5.71 23.02
C PHE A 7 -32.81 4.96 21.76
N LEU A 8 -33.75 4.42 20.97
CA LEU A 8 -33.45 3.75 19.70
C LEU A 8 -32.86 4.73 18.67
N ALA A 9 -33.42 5.93 18.55
CA ALA A 9 -32.90 6.97 17.66
C ALA A 9 -31.49 7.41 18.07
N LEU A 10 -31.25 7.61 19.36
CA LEU A 10 -29.91 7.93 19.89
C LEU A 10 -28.91 6.81 19.62
N TYR A 11 -29.31 5.56 19.82
CA TYR A 11 -28.47 4.40 19.53
C TYR A 11 -28.07 4.31 18.06
N LEU A 12 -29.03 4.49 17.14
CA LEU A 12 -28.76 4.51 15.69
C LEU A 12 -27.87 5.68 15.28
N LEU A 13 -28.07 6.87 15.87
CA LEU A 13 -27.24 8.04 15.62
C LEU A 13 -25.77 7.79 16.00
N ILE A 14 -25.55 7.24 17.21
CA ILE A 14 -24.21 6.93 17.71
C ILE A 14 -23.56 5.86 16.83
N LEU A 15 -24.28 4.78 16.51
CA LEU A 15 -23.79 3.70 15.67
C LEU A 15 -23.40 4.20 14.27
N GLY A 16 -24.26 5.02 13.65
CA GLY A 16 -24.00 5.64 12.36
C GLY A 16 -22.78 6.59 12.40
N GLY A 17 -22.68 7.40 13.45
CA GLY A 17 -21.55 8.32 13.65
C GLY A 17 -20.22 7.58 13.77
N VAL A 18 -20.13 6.55 14.60
CA VAL A 18 -18.91 5.74 14.78
C VAL A 18 -18.48 5.09 13.46
N PHE A 19 -19.43 4.56 12.70
CA PHE A 19 -19.15 3.97 11.40
C PHE A 19 -18.62 4.99 10.38
N PHE A 20 -19.21 6.18 10.36
CA PHE A 20 -18.81 7.27 9.46
C PHE A 20 -17.40 7.78 9.77
N PHE A 21 -17.10 8.09 11.03
CA PHE A 21 -15.77 8.53 11.45
C PHE A 21 -14.70 7.45 11.23
N GLY A 22 -15.03 6.18 11.46
CA GLY A 22 -14.11 5.06 11.22
C GLY A 22 -13.80 4.79 9.74
N SER A 23 -14.57 5.40 8.82
CA SER A 23 -14.42 5.17 7.39
C SER A 23 -13.41 6.11 6.72
N ILE A 24 -13.09 7.23 7.36
CA ILE A 24 -12.21 8.26 6.78
C ILE A 24 -10.76 8.02 7.24
N LYS A 25 -9.85 7.80 6.29
CA LYS A 25 -8.42 7.61 6.56
C LYS A 25 -7.56 8.56 5.76
N MET A 26 -6.68 9.30 6.44
CA MET A 26 -5.71 10.19 5.80
C MET A 26 -4.44 9.44 5.40
N VAL A 27 -4.00 9.61 4.16
CA VAL A 27 -2.80 8.99 3.59
C VAL A 27 -1.82 10.06 3.15
N GLN A 28 -0.56 9.92 3.58
CA GLN A 28 0.52 10.86 3.26
C GLN A 28 0.94 10.79 1.79
N ALA A 29 1.53 11.87 1.25
CA ALA A 29 1.92 12.01 -0.15
C ALA A 29 2.80 10.87 -0.70
N ARG A 30 3.74 10.35 0.10
CA ARG A 30 4.65 9.25 -0.31
C ARG A 30 4.08 7.86 -0.10
N ARG A 31 2.84 7.76 0.38
CA ARG A 31 2.19 6.52 0.77
C ARG A 31 0.95 6.29 -0.07
N ARG A 32 0.66 5.02 -0.31
CA ARG A 32 -0.62 4.56 -0.84
C ARG A 32 -1.21 3.51 0.08
N LEU A 33 -2.51 3.35 -0.02
CA LEU A 33 -3.29 2.39 0.73
C LEU A 33 -3.75 1.30 -0.23
N ALA A 34 -3.19 0.10 -0.13
CA ALA A 34 -3.75 -1.06 -0.81
C ALA A 34 -5.04 -1.48 -0.10
N ILE A 35 -6.16 -1.48 -0.81
CA ILE A 35 -7.47 -1.82 -0.30
C ILE A 35 -7.84 -3.21 -0.79
N TYR A 36 -8.16 -4.07 0.16
CA TYR A 36 -8.72 -5.38 -0.07
C TYR A 36 -10.16 -5.38 0.41
N ARG A 37 -11.09 -5.82 -0.42
CA ARG A 37 -12.51 -5.95 -0.06
C ARG A 37 -12.86 -7.42 -0.13
N LEU A 38 -13.35 -7.98 0.98
CA LEU A 38 -13.74 -9.39 1.05
C LEU A 38 -12.62 -10.35 0.58
N GLY A 39 -11.37 -10.00 0.89
CA GLY A 39 -10.20 -10.79 0.49
C GLY A 39 -9.67 -10.55 -0.93
N ARG A 40 -10.36 -9.76 -1.76
CA ARG A 40 -9.90 -9.40 -3.12
C ARG A 40 -9.23 -8.04 -3.16
N PHE A 41 -8.14 -7.93 -3.92
CA PHE A 41 -7.51 -6.65 -4.17
C PHE A 41 -8.43 -5.76 -5.02
N VAL A 42 -8.77 -4.59 -4.50
CA VAL A 42 -9.58 -3.59 -5.21
C VAL A 42 -8.67 -2.56 -5.85
N GLY A 43 -7.70 -2.07 -5.07
CA GLY A 43 -6.74 -1.13 -5.60
C GLY A 43 -5.89 -0.35 -4.62
N LEU A 44 -4.96 0.42 -5.17
CA LEU A 44 -4.12 1.39 -4.48
C LEU A 44 -4.81 2.75 -4.47
N LYS A 45 -5.17 3.23 -3.27
CA LYS A 45 -5.75 4.57 -3.08
C LYS A 45 -4.80 5.51 -2.35
N GLY A 46 -4.79 6.77 -2.76
CA GLY A 46 -4.01 7.84 -2.14
C GLY A 46 -3.25 8.66 -3.19
N PRO A 47 -2.53 9.73 -2.76
CA PRO A 47 -2.51 10.31 -1.42
C PRO A 47 -3.75 11.17 -1.11
N GLY A 48 -3.97 11.50 0.17
CA GLY A 48 -5.10 12.32 0.63
C GLY A 48 -6.14 11.54 1.45
N VAL A 49 -7.40 11.97 1.39
CA VAL A 49 -8.52 11.34 2.11
C VAL A 49 -8.96 10.08 1.37
N VAL A 50 -8.87 8.93 2.02
CA VAL A 50 -9.32 7.67 1.49
C VAL A 50 -10.50 7.17 2.31
N PHE A 51 -11.61 6.88 1.62
CA PHE A 51 -12.77 6.25 2.22
C PHE A 51 -12.62 4.72 2.19
N ARG A 52 -12.69 4.10 3.36
CA ARG A 52 -12.62 2.65 3.61
C ARG A 52 -13.86 2.22 4.38
N LEU A 53 -14.46 1.08 4.06
CA LEU A 53 -15.46 0.48 4.94
C LEU A 53 -14.78 -0.22 6.11
N PRO A 54 -14.94 0.23 7.37
CA PRO A 54 -14.11 -0.21 8.49
C PRO A 54 -14.20 -1.71 8.80
N VAL A 55 -15.35 -2.33 8.50
CA VAL A 55 -15.65 -3.74 8.80
C VAL A 55 -15.26 -4.66 7.64
N ILE A 56 -15.46 -4.22 6.39
CA ILE A 56 -15.37 -5.10 5.21
C ILE A 56 -14.03 -4.96 4.50
N ASP A 57 -13.52 -3.73 4.42
CA ASP A 57 -12.29 -3.46 3.70
C ASP A 57 -11.11 -3.74 4.65
N GLN A 58 -10.02 -4.31 4.17
CA GLN A 58 -8.74 -4.41 4.85
C GLN A 58 -7.75 -3.54 4.10
N CYS A 59 -6.94 -2.76 4.82
CA CYS A 59 -6.04 -1.82 4.16
C CYS A 59 -4.59 -1.98 4.61
N VAL A 60 -3.69 -2.10 3.64
CA VAL A 60 -2.24 -2.14 3.85
C VAL A 60 -1.65 -0.79 3.44
N LYS A 61 -0.95 -0.14 4.37
CA LYS A 61 -0.17 1.08 4.07
C LYS A 61 1.12 0.66 3.38
N ILE A 62 1.41 1.25 2.22
CA ILE A 62 2.62 1.03 1.43
C ILE A 62 3.28 2.37 1.20
N SER A 63 4.55 2.49 1.52
CA SER A 63 5.40 3.65 1.28
C SER A 63 6.41 3.37 0.18
N LEU A 64 6.91 4.42 -0.47
CA LEU A 64 8.13 4.31 -1.26
C LEU A 64 9.27 3.81 -0.35
N GLY A 65 10.01 2.81 -0.82
CA GLY A 65 11.09 2.14 -0.09
C GLY A 65 10.65 1.03 0.86
N ASP A 66 9.33 0.77 1.01
CA ASP A 66 8.88 -0.38 1.80
C ASP A 66 9.35 -1.68 1.12
N GLN A 67 9.77 -2.65 1.95
CA GLN A 67 10.25 -3.95 1.49
C GLN A 67 9.13 -5.00 1.45
N GLY A 68 9.15 -5.84 0.43
CA GLY A 68 8.26 -6.99 0.26
C GLY A 68 9.01 -8.19 -0.28
N VAL A 69 8.37 -9.36 -0.28
CA VAL A 69 8.92 -10.57 -0.89
C VAL A 69 8.20 -10.80 -2.20
N LEU A 70 8.94 -10.96 -3.29
CA LEU A 70 8.38 -11.32 -4.59
C LEU A 70 7.89 -12.76 -4.54
N VAL A 71 6.59 -12.99 -4.70
CA VAL A 71 5.99 -14.34 -4.63
C VAL A 71 5.67 -14.86 -6.03
N ALA A 72 5.34 -13.97 -6.96
CA ALA A 72 5.21 -14.23 -8.38
C ALA A 72 5.75 -13.02 -9.16
N GLU A 73 5.96 -13.15 -10.46
CA GLU A 73 6.48 -12.05 -11.31
C GLU A 73 5.57 -10.81 -11.28
N ASP A 74 4.27 -11.00 -11.07
CA ASP A 74 3.25 -9.96 -11.01
C ASP A 74 2.69 -9.74 -9.59
N GLU A 75 3.26 -10.38 -8.56
CA GLU A 75 2.76 -10.29 -7.19
C GLU A 75 3.88 -10.20 -6.13
N VAL A 76 3.83 -9.15 -5.33
CA VAL A 76 4.67 -8.97 -4.15
C VAL A 76 3.83 -9.09 -2.89
N ARG A 77 4.29 -9.94 -1.97
CA ARG A 77 3.71 -10.05 -0.65
C ARG A 77 4.34 -9.03 0.27
N MET A 78 3.51 -8.10 0.75
CA MET A 78 3.88 -7.19 1.83
C MET A 78 3.04 -7.49 3.07
N LYS A 79 3.72 -7.64 4.20
CA LYS A 79 3.12 -8.11 5.46
C LYS A 79 2.46 -9.48 5.24
N GLU A 80 1.14 -9.52 5.11
CA GLU A 80 0.34 -10.74 4.95
C GLU A 80 -0.53 -10.73 3.67
N LYS A 81 -0.40 -9.71 2.83
CA LYS A 81 -1.24 -9.55 1.63
C LYS A 81 -0.38 -9.48 0.36
N GLY A 82 -0.86 -10.17 -0.66
CA GLY A 82 -0.35 -10.09 -2.03
C GLY A 82 -0.82 -8.82 -2.72
N ILE A 83 0.10 -8.03 -3.26
CA ILE A 83 -0.17 -6.79 -3.97
C ILE A 83 0.33 -6.98 -5.40
N PRO A 84 -0.48 -6.67 -6.42
CA PRO A 84 -0.04 -6.76 -7.80
C PRO A 84 1.11 -5.78 -8.05
N SER A 85 2.18 -6.29 -8.63
CA SER A 85 3.43 -5.58 -8.84
C SER A 85 3.90 -5.66 -10.28
N GLU A 86 4.79 -4.75 -10.64
CA GLU A 86 5.55 -4.75 -11.89
C GLU A 86 7.03 -4.65 -11.54
N ILE A 87 7.84 -5.53 -12.12
CA ILE A 87 9.27 -5.59 -11.84
C ILE A 87 9.99 -4.62 -12.77
N GLU A 88 10.73 -3.67 -12.20
CA GLU A 88 11.65 -2.81 -12.94
C GLU A 88 13.06 -3.38 -12.74
N GLY A 89 13.61 -4.08 -13.75
CA GLY A 89 14.94 -4.71 -13.68
C GLY A 89 14.91 -6.25 -13.68
N SER A 90 15.76 -6.87 -12.86
CA SER A 90 15.89 -8.34 -12.75
C SER A 90 15.68 -8.78 -11.30
N ALA A 91 14.44 -9.10 -10.95
CA ALA A 91 14.07 -9.68 -9.66
C ALA A 91 13.66 -11.14 -9.84
N SER A 92 14.21 -12.03 -9.01
CA SER A 92 13.80 -13.44 -8.99
C SER A 92 12.74 -13.70 -7.93
N VAL A 93 11.79 -14.59 -8.21
CA VAL A 93 10.78 -15.02 -7.22
C VAL A 93 11.48 -15.55 -5.96
N GLY A 94 10.97 -15.13 -4.80
CA GLY A 94 11.55 -15.42 -3.48
C GLY A 94 12.53 -14.36 -2.97
N GLN A 95 12.92 -13.39 -3.80
CA GLN A 95 13.82 -12.30 -3.41
C GLN A 95 13.08 -11.18 -2.67
N LEU A 96 13.81 -10.48 -1.78
CA LEU A 96 13.37 -9.21 -1.21
C LEU A 96 13.44 -8.11 -2.26
N VAL A 97 12.33 -7.39 -2.42
CA VAL A 97 12.17 -6.29 -3.37
C VAL A 97 11.67 -5.04 -2.65
N TYR A 98 11.97 -3.88 -3.20
CA TYR A 98 11.63 -2.58 -2.62
C TYR A 98 10.68 -1.82 -3.53
N VAL A 99 9.71 -1.12 -2.95
CA VAL A 99 8.75 -0.31 -3.71
C VAL A 99 9.44 0.97 -4.20
N LYS A 100 9.68 1.06 -5.50
CA LYS A 100 10.31 2.22 -6.14
C LYS A 100 9.28 3.27 -6.56
N ASN A 101 8.12 2.83 -7.06
CA ASN A 101 7.08 3.73 -7.57
C ASN A 101 5.68 3.08 -7.52
N PHE A 102 4.65 3.85 -7.88
CA PHE A 102 3.26 3.41 -7.94
C PHE A 102 2.65 3.75 -9.32
N ARG A 103 2.25 2.73 -10.09
CA ARG A 103 1.62 2.87 -11.41
C ARG A 103 0.16 2.50 -11.30
N GLU A 104 -0.74 3.49 -11.42
CA GLU A 104 -2.20 3.28 -11.30
C GLU A 104 -2.56 2.40 -10.09
N ASN A 105 -2.86 1.11 -10.35
CA ASN A 105 -3.27 0.11 -9.38
C ASN A 105 -2.21 -0.96 -9.05
N ARG A 106 -0.96 -0.78 -9.47
CA ARG A 106 0.17 -1.69 -9.26
C ARG A 106 1.34 -0.98 -8.57
N ILE A 107 2.12 -1.74 -7.82
CA ILE A 107 3.39 -1.27 -7.24
C ILE A 107 4.54 -1.61 -8.17
N VAL A 108 5.43 -0.65 -8.41
CA VAL A 108 6.65 -0.93 -9.16
C VAL A 108 7.74 -1.26 -8.16
N VAL A 109 8.36 -2.42 -8.34
CA VAL A 109 9.34 -2.97 -7.41
C VAL A 109 10.65 -3.27 -8.10
N ASP A 110 11.73 -3.10 -7.34
CA ASP A 110 13.09 -3.42 -7.78
C ASP A 110 13.78 -4.29 -6.72
N ALA A 111 14.47 -5.32 -7.18
CA ALA A 111 15.29 -6.22 -6.39
C ALA A 111 16.63 -5.57 -6.00
N HIS A 112 17.13 -4.69 -6.86
CA HIS A 112 18.27 -3.85 -6.57
C HIS A 112 17.68 -2.52 -6.11
N PHE A 113 17.65 -2.23 -4.80
CA PHE A 113 17.27 -0.89 -4.35
C PHE A 113 18.30 0.07 -4.94
N ASP A 114 17.92 0.68 -6.06
CA ASP A 114 18.84 1.32 -6.97
C ASP A 114 19.60 2.41 -6.23
N GLN A 115 20.85 2.10 -5.91
CA GLN A 115 21.84 3.04 -5.46
C GLN A 115 22.39 3.81 -6.68
N THR A 116 21.53 4.37 -7.54
CA THR A 116 21.94 5.12 -8.76
C THR A 116 22.67 6.45 -8.46
N ARG A 117 23.39 6.54 -7.34
CA ARG A 117 24.57 7.42 -7.21
C ARG A 117 25.88 6.71 -7.54
N PHE A 118 25.82 5.51 -8.12
CA PHE A 118 27.01 4.74 -8.45
C PHE A 118 27.05 4.32 -9.89
N PHE A 119 27.96 4.96 -10.63
CA PHE A 119 28.43 4.40 -11.88
C PHE A 119 29.62 3.47 -11.57
N LYS A 120 29.45 2.17 -11.84
CA LYS A 120 30.58 1.23 -11.84
C LYS A 120 31.22 1.29 -13.22
N CYS A 121 32.38 1.92 -13.29
CA CYS A 121 33.17 2.05 -14.52
C CYS A 121 33.51 0.66 -15.09
N GLU A 122 32.99 0.29 -16.28
CA GLU A 122 33.29 -0.99 -16.93
C GLU A 122 34.79 -1.16 -17.26
N LYS A 123 35.51 -0.06 -17.46
CA LYS A 123 36.96 -0.08 -17.71
C LYS A 123 37.82 -0.27 -16.47
N CYS A 124 37.34 0.15 -15.30
CA CYS A 124 38.20 0.38 -14.14
C CYS A 124 37.66 -0.18 -12.81
N GLY A 125 36.44 -0.74 -12.80
CA GLY A 125 35.86 -1.46 -11.67
C GLY A 125 35.53 -0.61 -10.44
N HIS A 126 36.00 0.63 -10.38
CA HIS A 126 35.72 1.55 -9.28
C HIS A 126 34.28 2.06 -9.30
N VAL A 127 33.77 2.24 -8.08
CA VAL A 127 32.45 2.75 -7.77
C VAL A 127 32.61 4.22 -7.44
N ASN A 128 32.10 5.11 -8.30
CA ASN A 128 32.23 6.55 -8.09
C ASN A 128 30.91 7.13 -7.56
N TRP A 129 30.99 7.91 -6.49
CA TRP A 129 29.84 8.57 -5.88
C TRP A 129 29.59 9.91 -6.57
N ILE A 130 28.37 10.13 -7.07
CA ILE A 130 27.93 11.44 -7.56
C ILE A 130 27.11 12.12 -6.46
N GLY A 131 27.70 13.13 -5.81
CA GLY A 131 27.10 13.93 -4.74
C GLY A 131 27.71 15.32 -4.72
#